data_AF-A0AAV6FL80-F1
#
_entry.id   AF-A0AAV6FL80-F1
#
_cell.length_a   1.000
_cell.length_b   1.000
_cell.length_c   1.000
_cell.angle_alpha   90.00
_cell.angle_beta   90.00
_cell.angle_gamma   90.00
#
_symmetry.space_group_name_H-M   'P 1'
#
loop_
_entity.id
_entity.type
_entity.pdbx_description
1 polymer ?
#
loop_
_entity_poly.entity_id
_entity_poly.type
_entity_poly.pdbx_seq_one_letter_code
_entity_poly.pdbx_strand_id
1 'polypeptide(L)'
;MHWSQSSSEIVNWLVKQQNPYGGFSSTQDTVVALQALALYATKVFSPHGFSTVTVQSAGGDKHQFDVNQHNTLLYQETALQDVPGKYSVEVTGSACASVGLQGSSILVDRVDKKDDHILVYLSQVPKDIHYQLSIRQDVLVNNLKPAVVKVYDYYQISDEAEAEYSSPCA
;
A
#
# COMPACT_ATOMS: atom_id res chain seq x y z
N MET A 1 8.86 -15.25 22.75
CA MET A 1 9.93 -14.76 21.84
C MET A 1 9.41 -13.52 21.14
N HIS A 2 9.91 -12.32 21.48
CA HIS A 2 9.38 -11.03 21.03
C HIS A 2 9.85 -10.62 19.61
N TRP A 3 10.87 -11.29 19.06
CA TRP A 3 11.53 -10.89 17.81
C TRP A 3 10.79 -11.32 16.53
N SER A 4 9.97 -12.38 16.54
CA SER A 4 9.35 -12.89 15.31
C SER A 4 8.19 -12.03 14.80
N GLN A 5 7.46 -11.36 15.70
CA GLN A 5 6.42 -10.38 15.30
C GLN A 5 7.06 -9.18 14.60
N SER A 6 8.13 -8.62 15.15
CA SER A 6 8.84 -7.47 14.55
C SER A 6 9.44 -7.79 13.17
N SER A 7 9.98 -9.00 12.97
CA SER A 7 10.49 -9.40 11.64
C SER A 7 9.38 -9.52 10.60
N SER A 8 8.20 -10.02 10.99
CA SER A 8 7.06 -10.16 10.08
C SER A 8 6.51 -8.80 9.62
N GLU A 9 6.48 -7.81 10.52
CA GLU A 9 6.07 -6.45 10.20
C GLU A 9 7.02 -5.76 9.21
N ILE A 10 8.33 -5.90 9.42
CA ILE A 10 9.35 -5.36 8.51
C ILE A 10 9.23 -6.00 7.12
N VAL A 11 9.01 -7.32 7.06
CA VAL A 11 8.84 -8.03 5.79
C VAL A 11 7.58 -7.58 5.08
N ASN A 12 6.45 -7.42 5.79
CA ASN A 12 5.21 -6.91 5.21
C ASN A 12 5.38 -5.48 4.67
N TRP A 13 6.13 -4.62 5.38
CA TRP A 13 6.48 -3.29 4.87
C TRP A 13 7.37 -3.38 3.63
N LEU A 14 8.40 -4.24 3.66
CA LEU A 14 9.37 -4.40 2.59
C LEU A 14 8.72 -4.94 1.30
N VAL A 15 7.81 -5.91 1.39
CA VAL A 15 7.07 -6.43 0.23
C VAL A 15 6.23 -5.31 -0.44
N LYS A 16 5.69 -4.36 0.33
CA LYS A 16 4.96 -3.21 -0.21
C LYS A 16 5.85 -2.20 -0.95
N GLN A 17 7.16 -2.21 -0.71
CA GLN A 17 8.10 -1.34 -1.44
C GLN A 17 8.52 -1.92 -2.80
N GLN A 18 8.11 -3.16 -3.12
CA GLN A 18 8.46 -3.82 -4.37
C GLN A 18 7.65 -3.21 -5.53
N ASN A 19 8.33 -2.89 -6.62
CA ASN A 19 7.70 -2.42 -7.85
C ASN A 19 7.09 -3.59 -8.66
N PRO A 20 6.28 -3.32 -9.70
CA PRO A 20 5.63 -4.38 -10.50
C PRO A 20 6.57 -5.38 -11.18
N TYR A 21 7.85 -5.03 -11.34
CA TYR A 21 8.88 -5.89 -11.95
C TYR A 21 9.69 -6.67 -10.90
N GLY A 22 9.33 -6.58 -9.62
CA GLY A 22 10.01 -7.28 -8.53
C GLY A 22 11.24 -6.55 -7.96
N GLY A 23 11.55 -5.33 -8.43
CA GLY A 23 12.67 -4.51 -7.96
C GLY A 23 12.30 -3.47 -6.91
N PHE A 24 13.30 -2.81 -6.35
CA PHE A 24 13.16 -1.72 -5.36
C PHE A 24 13.71 -0.39 -5.91
N SER A 25 13.70 0.68 -5.12
CA SER A 25 14.07 2.04 -5.54
C SER A 25 15.48 2.15 -6.15
N SER A 26 16.41 1.28 -5.80
CA SER A 26 17.75 1.20 -6.40
C SER A 26 18.25 -0.25 -6.55
N THR A 27 19.33 -0.44 -7.31
CA THR A 27 19.99 -1.75 -7.47
C THR A 27 20.51 -2.30 -6.14
N GLN A 28 21.09 -1.45 -5.29
CA GLN A 28 21.58 -1.88 -3.98
C GLN A 28 20.43 -2.28 -3.06
N ASP A 29 19.36 -1.49 -3.03
CA ASP A 29 18.16 -1.79 -2.24
C ASP A 29 17.55 -3.11 -2.70
N THR A 30 17.52 -3.36 -4.01
CA THR A 30 17.01 -4.60 -4.57
C THR A 30 17.83 -5.80 -4.08
N VAL A 31 19.16 -5.74 -4.13
CA VAL A 31 20.02 -6.84 -3.66
C VAL A 31 19.82 -7.11 -2.17
N VAL A 32 19.84 -6.06 -1.35
CA VAL A 32 19.72 -6.21 0.11
C VAL A 32 18.31 -6.66 0.51
N ALA A 33 17.27 -6.10 -0.10
CA ALA A 33 15.89 -6.47 0.18
C ALA A 33 15.60 -7.92 -0.22
N LEU A 34 16.01 -8.34 -1.42
CA LEU A 34 15.82 -9.72 -1.86
C LEU A 34 16.61 -10.71 -1.00
N GLN A 35 17.83 -10.34 -0.57
CA GLN A 35 18.60 -11.16 0.37
C GLN A 35 17.88 -11.31 1.72
N ALA A 36 17.36 -10.23 2.28
CA ALA A 36 16.62 -10.25 3.54
C ALA A 36 15.34 -11.09 3.42
N LEU A 37 14.57 -10.92 2.33
CA LEU A 37 13.36 -11.71 2.05
C LEU A 37 13.68 -13.19 1.90
N ALA A 38 14.75 -13.54 1.19
CA ALA A 38 15.18 -14.93 1.03
C ALA A 38 15.57 -15.56 2.37
N LEU A 39 16.38 -14.85 3.18
CA LEU A 39 16.77 -15.33 4.52
C LEU A 39 15.56 -15.49 5.43
N TYR A 40 14.65 -14.53 5.44
CA TYR A 40 13.40 -14.61 6.20
C TYR A 40 12.55 -15.81 5.75
N ALA A 41 12.40 -16.02 4.44
CA ALA A 41 11.68 -17.16 3.88
C ALA A 41 12.26 -18.49 4.39
N THR A 42 13.59 -18.64 4.50
CA THR A 42 14.20 -19.85 5.07
C THR A 42 13.85 -20.09 6.54
N LYS A 43 13.49 -19.05 7.29
CA LYS A 43 13.13 -19.15 8.71
C LYS A 43 11.66 -19.43 8.95
N VAL A 44 10.78 -18.93 8.07
CA VAL A 44 9.33 -19.15 8.19
C VAL A 44 8.83 -20.34 7.37
N PHE A 45 9.66 -20.87 6.49
CA PHE A 45 9.32 -22.04 5.67
C PHE A 45 9.09 -23.28 6.55
N SER A 46 7.97 -23.97 6.29
CA SER A 46 7.60 -25.21 6.94
C SER A 46 7.31 -26.28 5.87
N PRO A 47 8.13 -27.34 5.74
CA PRO A 47 8.04 -28.31 4.65
C PRO A 47 6.70 -29.04 4.53
N HIS A 48 5.99 -29.21 5.65
CA HIS A 48 4.65 -29.82 5.70
C HIS A 48 3.67 -28.90 6.42
N GLY A 49 3.95 -27.60 6.38
CA GLY A 49 3.16 -26.60 7.04
C GLY A 49 1.83 -26.37 6.34
N PHE A 50 0.80 -26.15 7.14
CA PHE A 50 -0.49 -25.65 6.68
C PHE A 50 -1.00 -24.59 7.65
N SER A 51 -1.83 -23.68 7.14
CA SER A 51 -2.52 -22.68 7.93
C SER A 51 -3.93 -22.52 7.39
N THR A 52 -4.90 -22.49 8.28
CA THR A 52 -6.27 -22.10 7.96
C THR A 52 -6.53 -20.76 8.62
N VAL A 53 -6.75 -19.74 7.80
CA VAL A 53 -7.11 -18.39 8.22
C VAL A 53 -8.62 -18.24 8.12
N THR A 54 -9.25 -17.87 9.23
CA THR A 54 -10.68 -17.55 9.31
C THR A 54 -10.84 -16.06 9.56
N VAL A 55 -11.57 -15.38 8.68
CA VAL A 55 -11.98 -13.97 8.83
C VAL A 55 -13.48 -13.95 9.07
N GLN A 56 -13.92 -13.36 10.19
CA GLN A 56 -15.34 -13.29 10.54
C GLN A 56 -15.76 -11.85 10.81
N SER A 57 -16.87 -11.43 10.21
CA SER A 57 -17.52 -10.14 10.48
C SER A 57 -18.42 -10.22 11.71
N ALA A 58 -18.65 -9.09 12.37
CA ALA A 58 -19.62 -9.01 13.46
C ALA A 58 -21.06 -9.37 13.03
N GLY A 59 -21.38 -9.22 11.74
CA GLY A 59 -22.66 -9.60 11.14
C GLY A 59 -22.82 -11.11 10.88
N GLY A 60 -21.77 -11.89 11.13
CA GLY A 60 -21.77 -13.35 10.99
C GLY A 60 -21.23 -13.87 9.66
N ASP A 61 -20.85 -12.99 8.73
CA ASP A 61 -20.18 -13.39 7.49
C ASP A 61 -18.81 -14.00 7.82
N LYS A 62 -18.45 -15.10 7.16
CA LYS A 62 -17.26 -15.90 7.48
C LYS A 62 -16.56 -16.35 6.21
N HIS A 63 -15.29 -16.00 6.10
CA HIS A 63 -14.41 -16.42 5.02
C HIS A 63 -13.27 -17.28 5.57
N GLN A 64 -12.92 -18.32 4.84
CA GLN A 64 -11.84 -19.23 5.20
C GLN A 64 -10.84 -19.33 4.04
N PHE A 65 -9.56 -19.26 4.38
CA PHE A 65 -8.45 -19.38 3.45
C PHE A 65 -7.51 -20.47 3.95
N ASP A 66 -7.26 -21.46 3.10
CA ASP A 66 -6.31 -22.53 3.40
C ASP A 66 -5.00 -22.26 2.66
N VAL A 67 -3.90 -22.20 3.41
CA VAL A 67 -2.54 -22.00 2.92
C VAL A 67 -1.73 -23.24 3.23
N ASN A 68 -1.09 -23.80 2.22
CA ASN A 68 -0.25 -24.99 2.29
C ASN A 68 0.87 -24.89 1.25
N GLN A 69 1.76 -25.89 1.24
CA GLN A 69 2.91 -25.94 0.34
C GLN A 69 2.58 -25.81 -1.17
N HIS A 70 1.39 -26.21 -1.61
CA HIS A 70 1.00 -26.17 -3.03
C HIS A 70 0.43 -24.81 -3.45
N ASN A 71 -0.03 -23.98 -2.51
CA ASN A 71 -0.64 -22.69 -2.78
C ASN A 71 -0.01 -21.54 -1.96
N THR A 72 1.19 -21.75 -1.42
CA THR A 72 1.93 -20.74 -0.64
C THR A 72 2.27 -19.47 -1.44
N LEU A 73 2.34 -19.59 -2.77
CA LEU A 73 2.54 -18.46 -3.69
C LEU A 73 1.23 -17.92 -4.29
N LEU A 74 0.09 -18.58 -4.01
CA LEU A 74 -1.19 -18.17 -4.55
C LEU A 74 -1.75 -17.03 -3.68
N TYR A 75 -1.88 -15.86 -4.29
CA TYR A 75 -2.65 -14.78 -3.71
C TYR A 75 -4.14 -15.15 -3.66
N GLN A 76 -4.76 -14.97 -2.50
CA GLN A 76 -6.16 -15.26 -2.25
C GLN A 76 -6.81 -14.02 -1.66
N GLU A 77 -7.95 -13.60 -2.22
CA GLU A 77 -8.70 -12.44 -1.74
C GLU A 77 -10.20 -12.72 -1.72
N THR A 78 -10.93 -11.96 -0.90
CA THR A 78 -12.39 -11.97 -0.89
C THR A 78 -12.90 -10.59 -0.54
N ALA A 79 -14.03 -10.21 -1.13
CA ALA A 79 -14.70 -8.98 -0.77
C ALA A 79 -15.38 -9.18 0.60
N LEU A 80 -15.02 -8.32 1.55
CA LEU A 80 -15.67 -8.32 2.87
C LEU A 80 -16.94 -7.49 2.80
N GLN A 81 -18.02 -8.00 3.39
CA GLN A 81 -19.26 -7.25 3.59
C GLN A 81 -19.11 -6.30 4.79
N ASP A 82 -19.94 -5.26 4.84
CA ASP A 82 -20.01 -4.29 5.96
C ASP A 82 -18.72 -3.48 6.21
N VAL A 83 -18.07 -2.99 5.15
CA VAL A 83 -16.94 -2.05 5.27
C VAL A 83 -17.49 -0.60 5.30
N PRO A 84 -17.20 0.21 6.36
CA PRO A 84 -16.32 -0.06 7.50
C PRO A 84 -16.98 -0.91 8.60
N GLY A 85 -16.24 -1.92 9.08
CA GLY A 85 -16.75 -2.91 10.04
C GLY A 85 -15.66 -3.48 10.96
N LYS A 86 -16.09 -4.23 11.98
CA LYS A 86 -15.19 -4.97 12.88
C LYS A 86 -15.08 -6.42 12.43
N TYR A 87 -13.85 -6.89 12.27
CA TYR A 87 -13.54 -8.26 11.88
C TYR A 87 -12.62 -8.92 12.89
N SER A 88 -12.82 -10.20 13.15
CA SER A 88 -11.88 -11.05 13.88
C SER A 88 -11.16 -11.97 12.90
N VAL A 89 -9.84 -12.08 13.08
CA VAL A 89 -8.99 -13.01 12.31
C VAL A 89 -8.48 -14.07 13.25
N GLU A 90 -8.75 -15.34 12.93
CA GLU A 90 -8.25 -16.50 13.64
C GLU A 90 -7.39 -17.35 12.70
N VAL A 91 -6.25 -17.83 13.19
CA VAL A 91 -5.32 -18.66 12.41
C VAL A 91 -5.06 -19.95 13.16
N THR A 92 -5.26 -21.09 12.49
CA THR A 92 -4.92 -22.42 13.01
C THR A 92 -3.95 -23.13 12.08
N GLY A 93 -3.12 -24.01 12.61
CA GLY A 93 -2.13 -24.78 11.82
C GLY A 93 -0.68 -24.60 12.29
N SER A 94 0.26 -24.94 11.42
CA SER A 94 1.69 -25.07 11.70
C SER A 94 2.59 -24.22 10.80
N ALA A 95 2.04 -23.53 9.79
CA ALA A 95 2.75 -22.57 8.96
C ALA A 95 2.40 -21.11 9.31
N CYS A 96 3.26 -20.19 8.87
CA CYS A 96 2.96 -18.76 8.89
C CYS A 96 2.17 -18.38 7.64
N ALA A 97 1.14 -17.55 7.80
CA ALA A 97 0.42 -16.90 6.71
C ALA A 97 0.41 -15.39 6.95
N SER A 98 0.63 -14.60 5.88
CA SER A 98 0.46 -13.14 5.95
C SER A 98 -0.96 -12.80 5.54
N VAL A 99 -1.64 -11.99 6.37
CA VAL A 99 -3.02 -11.57 6.14
C VAL A 99 -3.03 -10.04 6.12
N GLY A 100 -3.57 -9.47 5.04
CA GLY A 100 -3.73 -8.03 4.89
C GLY A 100 -5.18 -7.68 4.58
N LEU A 101 -5.70 -6.64 5.22
CA LEU A 101 -6.95 -6.02 4.81
C LEU A 101 -6.61 -4.92 3.80
N GLN A 102 -7.08 -5.06 2.57
CA GLN A 102 -6.95 -4.03 1.54
C GLN A 102 -8.25 -3.24 1.48
N GLY A 103 -8.19 -1.98 1.88
CA GLY A 103 -9.25 -1.01 1.62
C GLY A 103 -8.88 -0.15 0.42
N SER A 104 -9.88 0.29 -0.35
CA SER A 104 -9.74 1.37 -1.33
C SER A 104 -9.60 2.73 -0.62
N SER A 105 -8.64 2.84 0.29
CA SER A 105 -8.19 4.14 0.72
C SER A 105 -7.15 4.55 -0.30
N ILE A 106 -7.41 5.64 -1.00
CA ILE A 106 -6.42 6.29 -1.82
C ILE A 106 -5.20 6.61 -0.94
N LEU A 107 -4.08 5.94 -1.18
CA LEU A 107 -2.86 6.11 -0.41
C LEU A 107 -1.99 7.14 -1.12
N VAL A 108 -1.93 8.34 -0.53
CA VAL A 108 -0.82 9.24 -0.80
C VAL A 108 0.42 8.56 -0.23
N ASP A 109 1.31 8.08 -1.10
CA ASP A 109 2.56 7.42 -0.69
C ASP A 109 3.51 8.41 -0.05
N ARG A 110 3.62 9.61 -0.65
CA ARG A 110 4.54 10.65 -0.21
C ARG A 110 4.07 12.03 -0.65
N VAL A 111 4.45 13.05 0.12
CA VAL A 111 4.34 14.45 -0.29
C VAL A 111 5.70 15.10 -0.12
N ASP A 112 6.24 15.65 -1.21
CA ASP A 112 7.49 16.39 -1.20
C ASP A 112 7.23 17.86 -1.56
N LYS A 113 8.05 18.77 -1.01
CA LYS A 113 8.12 20.15 -1.46
C LYS A 113 9.43 20.35 -2.18
N LYS A 114 9.37 20.71 -3.47
CA LYS A 114 10.55 21.00 -4.28
C LYS A 114 10.37 22.35 -4.96
N ASP A 115 11.27 23.28 -4.67
CA ASP A 115 11.17 24.67 -5.11
C ASP A 115 9.80 25.27 -4.68
N ASP A 116 8.97 25.67 -5.64
CA ASP A 116 7.61 26.18 -5.44
C ASP A 116 6.52 25.13 -5.77
N HIS A 117 6.89 23.86 -5.94
CA HIS A 117 5.98 22.78 -6.25
C HIS A 117 5.74 21.88 -5.03
N ILE A 118 4.47 21.50 -4.85
CA ILE A 118 4.07 20.41 -3.97
C ILE A 118 3.89 19.17 -4.85
N LEU A 119 4.72 18.15 -4.63
CA LEU A 119 4.65 16.88 -5.35
C LEU A 119 3.90 15.88 -4.49
N VAL A 120 2.74 15.44 -4.95
CA VAL A 120 1.93 14.42 -4.29
C VAL A 120 2.08 13.11 -5.07
N TYR A 121 2.64 12.09 -4.41
CA TYR A 121 2.82 10.77 -4.99
C TYR A 121 1.65 9.89 -4.58
N LEU A 122 0.91 9.40 -5.57
CA LEU A 122 -0.24 8.52 -5.39
C LEU A 122 0.18 7.11 -5.80
N SER A 123 -0.08 6.10 -4.96
CA SER A 123 0.27 4.72 -5.33
C SER A 123 -0.57 4.23 -6.51
N GLN A 124 -1.81 4.72 -6.64
CA GLN A 124 -2.74 4.39 -7.73
C GLN A 124 -3.70 5.54 -8.01
N VAL A 125 -4.05 5.72 -9.29
CA VAL A 125 -5.06 6.69 -9.74
C VAL A 125 -6.28 5.94 -10.30
N PRO A 126 -7.33 5.68 -9.49
CA PRO A 126 -8.64 5.27 -9.99
C PRO A 126 -9.18 6.14 -11.13
N LYS A 127 -10.07 5.59 -11.95
CA LYS A 127 -10.69 6.30 -13.10
C LYS A 127 -11.56 7.50 -12.71
N ASP A 128 -11.96 7.62 -11.45
CA ASP A 128 -12.81 8.70 -10.95
C ASP A 128 -12.41 9.03 -9.50
N ILE A 129 -11.81 10.20 -9.27
CA ILE A 129 -11.28 10.59 -7.96
C ILE A 129 -11.48 12.07 -7.68
N HIS A 130 -11.90 12.36 -6.45
CA HIS A 130 -11.87 13.69 -5.87
C HIS A 130 -10.82 13.77 -4.76
N TYR A 131 -9.83 14.64 -4.94
CA TYR A 131 -8.85 15.00 -3.90
C TYR A 131 -9.14 16.39 -3.36
N GLN A 132 -9.06 16.53 -2.03
CA GLN A 132 -9.12 17.82 -1.38
C GLN A 132 -7.78 18.12 -0.72
N LEU A 133 -7.06 19.09 -1.28
CA LEU A 133 -5.81 19.61 -0.72
C LEU A 133 -6.12 20.88 0.09
N SER A 134 -5.66 20.93 1.34
CA SER A 134 -5.76 22.14 2.17
C SER A 134 -4.40 22.85 2.17
N ILE A 135 -4.34 24.03 1.55
CA ILE A 135 -3.13 24.86 1.47
C ILE A 135 -3.27 26.01 2.46
N ARG A 136 -2.25 26.23 3.30
CA ARG A 136 -2.20 27.36 4.23
C ARG A 136 -1.40 28.50 3.61
N GLN A 137 -1.98 29.70 3.61
CA GLN A 137 -1.29 30.91 3.19
C GLN A 137 -0.49 31.50 4.36
N ASP A 138 0.84 31.53 4.23
CA ASP A 138 1.73 32.11 5.25
C ASP A 138 2.08 33.58 4.95
N VAL A 139 2.00 34.00 3.69
CA VAL A 139 2.30 35.38 3.24
C VAL A 139 1.10 35.96 2.52
N LEU A 140 0.63 37.12 2.98
CA LEU A 140 -0.47 37.88 2.37
C LEU A 140 0.02 38.55 1.08
N VAL A 141 -0.51 38.11 -0.06
CA VAL A 141 -0.20 38.64 -1.39
C VAL A 141 -1.52 38.91 -2.10
N ASN A 142 -1.65 40.10 -2.71
CA ASN A 142 -2.83 40.48 -3.50
C ASN A 142 -2.62 40.14 -4.98
N ASN A 143 -3.71 39.87 -5.71
CA ASN A 143 -3.71 39.52 -7.14
C ASN A 143 -2.89 38.25 -7.43
N LEU A 144 -3.17 37.17 -6.69
CA LEU A 144 -2.54 35.88 -6.93
C LEU A 144 -2.81 35.42 -8.36
N LYS A 145 -1.75 35.04 -9.07
CA LYS A 145 -1.89 34.40 -10.37
C LYS A 145 -2.39 32.95 -10.18
N PRO A 146 -3.21 32.42 -11.10
CA PRO A 146 -3.59 31.02 -11.08
C PRO A 146 -2.35 30.11 -11.05
N ALA A 147 -2.41 29.04 -10.26
CA ALA A 147 -1.38 28.01 -10.19
C ALA A 147 -1.75 26.85 -11.11
N VAL A 148 -0.77 26.26 -11.80
CA VAL A 148 -0.99 25.10 -12.65
C VAL A 148 -0.88 23.83 -11.80
N VAL A 149 -1.92 23.02 -11.82
CA VAL A 149 -1.95 21.66 -11.27
C VAL A 149 -1.72 20.68 -12.43
N LYS A 150 -0.70 19.83 -12.30
CA LYS A 150 -0.38 18.79 -13.29
C LYS A 150 -0.51 17.42 -12.65
N VAL A 151 -1.16 16.51 -13.37
CA VAL A 151 -1.25 15.09 -13.02
C VAL A 151 -0.68 14.31 -14.19
N TYR A 152 0.27 13.42 -13.93
CA TYR A 152 0.91 12.60 -14.96
C TYR A 152 1.28 11.23 -14.41
N ASP A 153 1.33 10.22 -15.28
CA ASP A 153 1.87 8.91 -14.93
C ASP A 153 3.40 8.98 -14.80
N TYR A 154 3.93 8.50 -13.67
CA TYR A 154 5.36 8.59 -13.37
C TYR A 154 6.26 7.86 -14.40
N TYR A 155 5.76 6.80 -15.03
CA TYR A 155 6.48 6.02 -16.05
C TYR A 155 6.15 6.46 -17.49
N GLN A 156 5.01 7.12 -17.69
CA GLN A 156 4.57 7.62 -18.99
C GLN A 156 4.17 9.10 -18.90
N ILE A 157 5.16 9.97 -18.74
CA ILE A 157 4.98 11.43 -18.62
C ILE A 157 4.29 12.10 -19.82
N SER A 158 4.15 11.39 -20.94
CA SER A 158 3.38 11.88 -22.11
C SER A 158 1.87 11.82 -21.89
N ASP A 159 1.40 11.04 -20.91
CA ASP A 159 0.01 11.00 -20.48
C ASP A 159 -0.14 11.95 -19.29
N GLU A 160 -0.44 13.21 -19.58
CA GLU A 160 -0.59 14.29 -18.61
C GLU A 160 -1.91 15.03 -18.76
N ALA A 161 -2.43 15.50 -17.64
CA ALA A 161 -3.57 16.42 -17.57
C ALA A 161 -3.17 17.65 -16.77
N GLU A 162 -3.54 18.82 -17.28
CA GLU A 162 -3.28 20.10 -16.63
C GLU A 162 -4.60 20.81 -16.32
N ALA A 163 -4.64 21.47 -15.17
CA ALA A 163 -5.73 22.35 -14.79
C ALA A 163 -5.18 23.57 -14.06
N GLU A 164 -5.83 24.72 -14.20
CA GLU A 164 -5.49 25.92 -13.44
C GLU A 164 -6.33 26.00 -12.16
N TYR A 165 -5.67 26.25 -11.04
CA TYR A 165 -6.28 26.52 -9.75
C TYR A 165 -6.13 28.00 -9.41
N SER A 166 -7.26 28.68 -9.23
CA SER A 166 -7.29 30.03 -8.67
C SER A 166 -7.77 29.97 -7.23
N SER A 167 -6.98 30.53 -6.31
CA SER A 167 -7.39 30.64 -4.92
C SER A 167 -8.66 31.49 -4.84
N PRO A 168 -9.72 31.06 -4.14
CA PRO A 168 -10.93 31.85 -3.95
C PRO A 168 -10.67 33.11 -3.09
N CYS A 169 -9.49 33.21 -2.47
CA CYS A 169 -9.06 34.34 -1.66
C CYS A 169 -8.22 35.37 -2.46
N ALA A 170 -8.16 35.26 -3.79
CA ALA A 170 -7.38 36.13 -4.68
C ALA A 170 -8.01 37.53 -4.87
#